data_AF-A0A6M0Q6L8-F1
#
_entry.id   AF-A0A6M0Q6L8-F1
#
_cell.length_a   1.000
_cell.length_b   1.000
_cell.length_c   1.000
_cell.angle_alpha   90.00
_cell.angle_beta   90.00
_cell.angle_gamma   90.00
#
_symmetry.space_group_name_H-M   'P 1'
#
loop_
_entity.id
_entity.type
_entity.pdbx_description
1 polymer ?
#
loop_
_entity_poly.entity_id
_entity_poly.type
_entity_poly.pdbx_seq_one_letter_code
_entity_poly.pdbx_strand_id
1 'polypeptide(L)'
;MIMETLLFFSIIAIALMSSIVFIRKSRKITSNTLRFFVPTLLSLLILSAGVIWWFIVASDGFSQVNGAMIYIASFFIIIMINGILLLKKGK
;
A
#
# COMPACT_ATOMS: atom_id res chain seq x y z
N MET A 1 -14.12 -0.18 17.79
CA MET A 1 -13.38 1.09 17.65
C MET A 1 -11.86 0.95 17.71
N ILE A 2 -11.21 0.80 18.89
CA ILE A 2 -9.72 0.80 18.96
C ILE A 2 -9.08 -0.34 18.13
N MET A 3 -9.62 -1.55 18.21
CA MET A 3 -9.15 -2.71 17.44
C MET A 3 -9.30 -2.55 15.92
N GLU A 4 -10.42 -1.97 15.47
CA GLU A 4 -10.68 -1.77 14.03
C GLU A 4 -9.74 -0.72 13.45
N THR A 5 -9.52 0.37 14.17
CA THR A 5 -8.57 1.43 13.78
C THR A 5 -7.13 0.89 13.74
N LEU A 6 -6.75 0.05 14.71
CA LEU A 6 -5.43 -0.60 14.71
C LEU A 6 -5.25 -1.50 13.49
N LEU A 7 -6.22 -2.34 13.17
CA LEU A 7 -6.18 -3.20 11.98
C LEU A 7 -6.13 -2.38 10.70
N PHE A 8 -6.93 -1.32 10.62
CA PHE A 8 -6.96 -0.40 9.48
C PHE A 8 -5.57 0.18 9.17
N PHE A 9 -4.90 0.77 10.17
CA PHE A 9 -3.56 1.32 9.97
C PHE A 9 -2.49 0.22 9.78
N SER A 10 -2.68 -0.95 10.37
CA SER A 10 -1.77 -2.08 10.21
C SER A 10 -1.74 -2.57 8.76
N ILE A 11 -2.89 -2.62 8.07
CA ILE A 11 -2.95 -3.01 6.65
C ILE A 11 -2.14 -2.04 5.78
N ILE A 12 -2.26 -0.73 6.04
CA ILE A 12 -1.47 0.31 5.36
C ILE A 12 0.02 0.13 5.63
N ALA A 13 0.40 -0.09 6.89
CA ALA A 13 1.78 -0.31 7.29
C ALA A 13 2.36 -1.57 6.62
N ILE A 14 1.60 -2.66 6.54
CA ILE A 14 1.99 -3.91 5.86
C ILE A 14 2.17 -3.67 4.36
N ALA A 15 1.27 -2.93 3.71
CA ALA A 15 1.37 -2.60 2.29
C ALA A 15 2.65 -1.80 1.98
N LEU A 16 3.00 -0.83 2.83
CA LEU A 16 4.22 -0.04 2.70
C LEU A 16 5.47 -0.88 2.97
N MET A 17 5.50 -1.61 4.09
CA MET A 17 6.66 -2.41 4.51
C MET A 17 6.98 -3.52 3.51
N SER A 18 5.96 -4.25 3.05
CA SER A 18 6.12 -5.29 2.04
C SER A 18 6.70 -4.73 0.73
N SER A 19 6.19 -3.58 0.29
CA SER A 19 6.69 -2.87 -0.88
C SER A 19 8.17 -2.45 -0.75
N ILE A 20 8.54 -1.82 0.37
CA ILE A 20 9.93 -1.42 0.65
C ILE A 20 10.87 -2.63 0.68
N VAL A 21 10.46 -3.71 1.35
CA VAL A 21 11.24 -4.95 1.42
C VAL A 21 11.44 -5.53 0.02
N PHE A 22 10.40 -5.53 -0.81
CA PHE A 22 10.48 -6.03 -2.18
C PHE A 22 11.44 -5.18 -3.03
N ILE A 23 11.35 -3.85 -2.97
CA ILE A 23 12.29 -2.92 -3.64
C ILE A 23 13.72 -3.17 -3.17
N ARG A 24 13.93 -3.45 -1.88
CA ARG A 24 15.27 -3.72 -1.34
C ARG A 24 15.81 -5.07 -1.84
N LYS A 25 14.99 -6.11 -1.91
CA LYS A 25 15.37 -7.46 -2.38
C LYS A 25 15.52 -7.57 -3.90
N SER A 26 14.85 -6.73 -4.68
CA SER A 26 14.86 -6.76 -6.15
C SER A 26 16.17 -6.29 -6.81
N ARG A 27 17.31 -6.29 -6.11
CA ARG A 27 18.64 -5.89 -6.61
C ARG A 27 19.10 -6.67 -7.84
N LYS A 28 18.56 -7.87 -8.08
CA LYS A 28 18.90 -8.71 -9.25
C LYS A 28 18.02 -8.42 -10.48
N ILE A 29 16.90 -7.73 -10.33
CA ILE A 29 16.03 -7.36 -11.45
C ILE A 29 16.71 -6.21 -12.21
N THR A 30 16.96 -6.34 -13.51
CA THR A 30 17.65 -5.31 -14.30
C THR A 30 16.72 -4.20 -14.77
N SER A 31 15.43 -4.50 -14.94
CA SER A 31 14.42 -3.53 -15.37
C SER A 31 13.91 -2.67 -14.19
N ASN A 32 14.11 -1.36 -14.28
CA ASN A 32 13.53 -0.40 -13.34
C ASN A 32 11.99 -0.42 -13.36
N THR A 33 11.39 -0.71 -14.52
CA THR A 33 9.94 -0.88 -14.66
C THR A 33 9.43 -2.04 -13.81
N LEU A 34 10.08 -3.21 -13.87
CA LEU A 34 9.68 -4.36 -13.06
C LEU A 34 9.94 -4.13 -11.57
N ARG A 35 11.04 -3.45 -11.22
CA ARG A 35 11.33 -3.07 -9.83
C ARG A 35 10.30 -2.12 -9.22
N PHE A 36 9.61 -1.33 -10.04
CA PHE A 36 8.53 -0.43 -9.61
C PHE A 36 7.17 -1.10 -9.65
N PHE A 37 6.86 -1.82 -10.73
CA PHE A 37 5.53 -2.35 -10.99
C PHE A 37 5.14 -3.44 -9.99
N VAL A 38 6.04 -4.37 -9.69
CA VAL A 38 5.74 -5.49 -8.77
C VAL A 38 5.41 -5.02 -7.34
N PRO A 39 6.20 -4.16 -6.67
CA PRO A 39 5.84 -3.65 -5.35
C PRO A 39 4.58 -2.78 -5.38
N THR A 40 4.33 -2.02 -6.45
CA THR A 40 3.10 -1.25 -6.62
C THR A 40 1.88 -2.16 -6.74
N LEU A 41 1.97 -3.23 -7.53
CA LEU A 41 0.91 -4.23 -7.66
C LEU A 41 0.64 -4.94 -6.33
N LEU A 42 1.70 -5.27 -5.57
CA LEU A 42 1.56 -5.86 -4.24
C LEU A 42 0.80 -4.93 -3.29
N SER A 43 1.16 -3.64 -3.25
CA SER A 43 0.43 -2.66 -2.44
C SER A 43 -1.01 -2.48 -2.90
N LEU A 44 -1.29 -2.51 -4.20
CA LEU A 44 -2.66 -2.45 -4.73
C LEU A 44 -3.50 -3.61 -4.21
N LEU A 45 -2.98 -4.84 -4.24
CA LEU A 45 -3.70 -6.02 -3.77
C LEU A 45 -3.99 -5.96 -2.27
N ILE A 46 -2.99 -5.60 -1.46
CA ILE A 46 -3.14 -5.49 0.00
C ILE A 46 -4.16 -4.41 0.38
N LEU A 47 -4.07 -3.23 -0.24
CA LEU A 47 -4.97 -2.12 0.07
C LEU A 47 -6.37 -2.37 -0.48
N SER A 48 -6.52 -3.00 -1.65
CA SER A 48 -7.83 -3.43 -2.16
C SER A 48 -8.50 -4.41 -1.20
N ALA A 49 -7.76 -5.37 -0.65
CA ALA A 49 -8.28 -6.26 0.39
C ALA A 49 -8.67 -5.48 1.66
N GLY A 50 -7.89 -4.47 2.04
CA GLY A 50 -8.21 -3.55 3.13
C GLY A 50 -9.50 -2.76 2.91
N VAL A 51 -9.74 -2.28 1.69
CA VAL A 51 -10.99 -1.61 1.31
C VAL A 51 -12.16 -2.58 1.46
N ILE A 52 -12.08 -3.79 0.88
CA ILE A 52 -13.15 -4.79 0.96
C ILE A 52 -13.46 -5.12 2.43
N TRP A 53 -12.42 -5.36 3.24
CA TRP A 53 -12.57 -5.63 4.66
C TRP A 53 -13.25 -4.46 5.39
N TRP A 54 -12.84 -3.22 5.12
CA TRP A 54 -13.43 -2.04 5.73
C TRP A 54 -14.91 -1.85 5.37
N PHE A 55 -15.28 -2.14 4.11
CA PHE A 55 -16.67 -2.12 3.68
C PHE A 55 -17.56 -3.10 4.46
N ILE A 56 -17.00 -4.25 4.83
CA ILE A 56 -17.72 -5.26 5.62
C ILE A 56 -17.88 -4.84 7.09
N VAL A 57 -16.89 -4.12 7.64
CA VAL A 57 -16.84 -3.77 9.07
C VAL A 57 -17.55 -2.45 9.39
N ALA A 58 -17.48 -1.47 8.50
CA ALA A 58 -18.05 -0.14 8.76
C ALA A 58 -19.59 -0.18 8.79
N SER A 59 -20.16 0.45 9.82
CA SER A 59 -21.61 0.44 10.11
C SER A 59 -22.45 1.32 9.19
N ASP A 60 -21.84 2.29 8.51
CA ASP A 60 -22.53 3.31 7.75
C ASP A 60 -21.77 3.66 6.46
N GLY A 61 -22.51 4.12 5.45
CA GLY A 61 -21.96 4.43 4.14
C GLY A 61 -20.93 5.56 4.14
N PHE A 62 -21.02 6.51 5.08
CA PHE A 62 -20.06 7.61 5.17
C PHE A 62 -18.69 7.10 5.64
N SER A 63 -18.68 6.26 6.67
CA SER A 63 -17.48 5.60 7.17
C SER A 63 -16.85 4.68 6.12
N GLN A 64 -17.66 3.93 5.36
CA GLN A 64 -17.18 3.10 4.24
C GLN A 64 -16.42 3.93 3.20
N VAL A 65 -17.02 5.03 2.73
CA VAL A 65 -16.41 5.93 1.74
C VAL A 65 -15.13 6.57 2.29
N ASN A 66 -15.14 7.03 3.54
CA ASN A 66 -13.98 7.67 4.14
C ASN A 66 -12.80 6.69 4.27
N GLY A 67 -13.02 5.46 4.75
CA GLY A 67 -11.96 4.46 4.83
C GLY A 67 -11.43 4.04 3.46
N ALA A 68 -12.31 3.92 2.46
CA ALA A 68 -11.90 3.67 1.08
C ALA A 68 -10.98 4.78 0.54
N MET A 69 -11.35 6.04 0.76
CA MET A 69 -10.55 7.21 0.36
C MET A 69 -9.17 7.21 1.03
N ILE A 70 -9.08 6.83 2.31
CA ILE A 70 -7.80 6.75 3.02
C ILE A 70 -6.92 5.62 2.45
N TYR A 71 -7.48 4.45 2.13
CA TYR A 71 -6.71 3.39 1.45
C TYR A 71 -6.23 3.81 0.07
N ILE A 72 -7.06 4.50 -0.71
CA ILE A 72 -6.70 5.05 -2.02
C ILE A 72 -5.59 6.10 -1.89
N ALA A 73 -5.72 7.05 -0.96
CA ALA A 73 -4.70 8.05 -0.69
C ALA A 73 -3.37 7.40 -0.27
N SER A 74 -3.44 6.38 0.60
CA SER A 74 -2.28 5.61 1.04
C SER A 74 -1.59 4.89 -0.12
N PHE A 75 -2.34 4.36 -1.07
CA PHE A 75 -1.80 3.75 -2.28
C PHE A 75 -0.96 4.73 -3.10
N PHE A 76 -1.47 5.95 -3.33
CA PHE A 76 -0.71 6.99 -4.04
C PHE A 76 0.56 7.41 -3.28
N ILE A 77 0.49 7.53 -1.95
CA ILE A 77 1.66 7.82 -1.12
C ILE A 77 2.72 6.70 -1.26
N ILE A 78 2.29 5.43 -1.21
CA ILE A 78 3.21 4.29 -1.38
C ILE A 78 3.84 4.31 -2.78
N ILE A 79 3.09 4.60 -3.83
CA ILE A 79 3.62 4.76 -5.18
C ILE A 79 4.71 5.84 -5.23
N MET A 80 4.46 7.01 -4.64
CA MET A 80 5.43 8.10 -4.58
C MET A 80 6.71 7.66 -3.85
N ILE A 81 6.57 6.99 -2.69
CA ILE A 81 7.69 6.45 -1.93
C ILE A 81 8.50 5.45 -2.77
N ASN A 82 7.84 4.55 -3.49
CA ASN A 82 8.49 3.57 -4.35
C ASN A 82 9.31 4.25 -5.45
N GLY A 83 8.75 5.28 -6.08
CA GLY A 83 9.46 6.09 -7.08
C GLY A 83 10.73 6.74 -6.50
N ILE A 84 10.61 7.40 -5.34
CA ILE A 84 11.74 8.05 -4.66
C ILE A 84 12.82 7.01 -4.29
N LEU A 85 12.43 5.85 -3.77
CA LEU A 85 13.37 4.80 -3.38
C LEU A 85 14.14 4.23 -4.58
N LEU A 86 13.49 4.10 -5.74
CA LEU A 86 14.16 3.63 -6.95
C LEU A 86 15.10 4.69 -7.52
N LEU A 87 14.73 5.98 -7.50
CA LEU A 87 15.61 7.08 -7.91
C LEU A 87 16.87 7.16 -7.04
N LYS A 88 16.75 6.98 -5.71
CA LYS A 88 17.90 6.92 -4.80
C LYS A 88 18.82 5.72 -5.04
N LYS A 89 18.31 4.63 -5.61
CA LYS A 89 19.10 3.42 -5.92
C LYS A 89 19.84 3.49 -7.26
N GLY A 90 19.46 4.40 -8.14
CA GLY A 90 20.08 4.60 -9.46
C GLY A 90 21.23 5.61 -9.47
N LYS A 91 21.49 6.27 -8.33
CA LYS A 91 22.72 7.05 -8.06
C LYS A 91 23.70 6.18 -7.29
#